data_AF-A0A0B7MMI3-F1
#
_entry.id   AF-A0A0B7MMI3-F1
#
_cell.length_a   1.000
_cell.length_b   1.000
_cell.length_c   1.000
_cell.angle_alpha   90.00
_cell.angle_beta   90.00
_cell.angle_gamma   90.00
#
_symmetry.space_group_name_H-M   'P 1'
#
loop_
_entity.id
_entity.type
_entity.pdbx_description
1 polymer ?
#
loop_
_entity_poly.entity_id
_entity_poly.type
_entity_poly.pdbx_seq_one_letter_code
_entity_poly.pdbx_strand_id
1 'polypeptide(L)'
;MEKSELAVGKPETLRILEREKEKAVKRDVEAAIRRSQELRSDFLQLGDKLYREHPEVWGKVKDDWRDTWLPQVAVDVKVTSKLKRTGLIDDPLPIRAP
;
A
#
# COMPACT_ATOMS: atom_id res chain seq x y z
N MET A 1 3.36 -20.63 -31.28
CA MET A 1 3.76 -19.76 -30.16
C MET A 1 3.54 -20.52 -28.88
N GLU A 2 4.60 -20.75 -28.13
CA GLU A 2 4.59 -21.55 -26.90
C GLU A 2 3.67 -20.88 -25.88
N LYS A 3 2.64 -21.58 -25.42
CA LYS A 3 1.77 -21.09 -24.35
C LYS A 3 2.57 -21.16 -23.05
N SER A 4 3.12 -20.01 -22.65
CA SER A 4 3.64 -19.83 -21.29
C SER A 4 2.58 -20.29 -20.29
N GLU A 5 3.00 -21.11 -19.32
CA GLU A 5 2.14 -21.63 -18.25
C GLU A 5 1.51 -20.50 -17.41
N LEU A 6 2.06 -19.28 -17.47
CA LEU A 6 1.58 -18.06 -16.82
C LEU A 6 1.04 -17.06 -17.85
N ALA A 7 -0.08 -17.38 -18.47
CA ALA A 7 -0.81 -16.43 -19.30
C ALA A 7 -1.43 -15.32 -18.41
N VAL A 8 -0.78 -14.15 -18.36
CA VAL A 8 -1.15 -13.00 -17.51
C VAL A 8 -2.58 -12.47 -17.77
N GLY A 9 -3.17 -12.78 -18.93
CA GLY A 9 -4.58 -12.45 -19.23
C GLY A 9 -5.61 -13.30 -18.47
N LYS A 10 -5.22 -14.42 -17.87
CA LYS A 10 -6.16 -15.29 -17.15
C LYS A 10 -6.55 -14.68 -15.78
N PRO A 11 -7.84 -14.73 -15.39
CA PRO A 11 -8.30 -14.22 -14.09
C PRO A 11 -7.54 -14.78 -12.89
N GLU A 12 -7.15 -16.05 -12.93
CA GLU A 12 -6.41 -16.72 -11.85
C GLU A 12 -5.01 -16.12 -11.68
N THR A 13 -4.30 -15.92 -12.80
CA THR A 13 -2.97 -15.31 -12.81
C THR A 13 -3.02 -13.86 -12.33
N LEU A 14 -4.05 -13.11 -12.72
CA LEU A 14 -4.26 -11.74 -12.23
C LEU A 14 -4.46 -11.68 -10.71
N ARG A 15 -5.29 -12.56 -10.15
CA ARG A 15 -5.50 -12.63 -8.69
C ARG A 15 -4.21 -12.94 -7.93
N ILE A 16 -3.36 -13.82 -8.48
CA ILE A 16 -2.05 -14.11 -7.89
C ILE A 16 -1.18 -12.86 -7.90
N LEU A 17 -1.09 -12.17 -9.04
CA LEU A 17 -0.30 -10.94 -9.17
C LEU A 17 -0.81 -9.81 -8.27
N GLU A 18 -2.13 -9.66 -8.13
CA GLU A 18 -2.75 -8.70 -7.21
C GLU A 18 -2.34 -8.99 -5.77
N ARG A 19 -2.42 -10.25 -5.31
CA ARG A 19 -1.98 -10.66 -3.97
C ARG A 19 -0.49 -10.45 -3.75
N GLU A 20 0.36 -10.76 -4.73
CA GLU A 20 1.80 -10.52 -4.59
C GLU A 20 2.12 -9.03 -4.54
N LYS A 21 1.39 -8.21 -5.30
CA LYS A 21 1.49 -6.75 -5.22
C LYS A 21 1.00 -6.21 -3.87
N GLU A 22 -0.09 -6.74 -3.31
CA GLU A 22 -0.55 -6.41 -1.95
C GLU A 22 0.54 -6.68 -0.92
N LYS A 23 1.15 -7.87 -0.96
CA LYS A 23 2.24 -8.23 -0.05
C LYS A 23 3.45 -7.32 -0.21
N ALA A 24 3.84 -6.99 -1.44
CA ALA A 24 4.96 -6.09 -1.72
C ALA A 24 4.73 -4.70 -1.13
N VAL A 25 3.61 -4.06 -1.48
CA VAL A 25 3.26 -2.73 -0.95
C VAL A 25 3.11 -2.75 0.57
N LYS A 26 2.51 -3.81 1.13
CA LYS A 26 2.39 -3.95 2.59
C LYS A 26 3.77 -3.96 3.26
N ARG A 27 4.72 -4.74 2.75
CA ARG A 27 6.10 -4.78 3.28
C ARG A 27 6.79 -3.42 3.22
N ASP A 28 6.62 -2.69 2.12
CA ASP A 28 7.23 -1.37 1.95
C ASP A 28 6.64 -0.34 2.94
N VAL A 29 5.31 -0.34 3.11
CA VAL A 29 4.63 0.54 4.06
C VAL A 29 5.01 0.20 5.50
N GLU A 30 5.03 -1.08 5.86
CA GLU A 30 5.48 -1.51 7.19
C GLU A 30 6.95 -1.13 7.45
N ALA A 31 7.81 -1.20 6.44
CA ALA A 31 9.20 -0.74 6.55
C ALA A 31 9.28 0.77 6.76
N ALA A 32 8.46 1.57 6.07
CA ALA A 32 8.39 3.01 6.27
C ALA A 32 7.90 3.37 7.69
N ILE A 33 6.89 2.66 8.21
CA ILE A 33 6.39 2.82 9.58
C ILE A 33 7.49 2.51 10.60
N ARG A 34 8.16 1.35 10.47
CA ARG A 34 9.28 0.99 11.33
C ARG A 34 10.37 2.08 11.29
N ARG A 35 10.71 2.58 10.11
CA ARG A 35 11.73 3.61 9.95
C ARG A 35 11.31 4.94 10.59
N SER A 36 10.05 5.32 10.48
CA SER A 36 9.48 6.50 11.16
C SER A 36 9.63 6.39 12.68
N GLN A 37 9.33 5.22 13.25
CA GLN A 37 9.44 4.95 14.69
C GLN A 37 10.90 4.93 15.18
N GLU A 38 11.79 4.23 14.47
CA GLU A 38 13.23 4.17 14.79
C GLU A 38 13.89 5.55 14.76
N LEU A 39 13.52 6.39 13.79
CA LEU A 39 14.05 7.74 13.63
C LEU A 39 13.37 8.77 14.54
N ARG A 40 12.31 8.39 15.26
CA ARG A 40 11.45 9.32 16.00
C ARG A 40 10.99 10.49 15.13
N SER A 41 10.68 10.19 13.87
CA SER A 41 10.34 11.18 12.85
C SER A 41 8.98 10.85 12.25
N ASP A 42 8.02 11.73 12.46
CA ASP A 42 6.63 11.55 12.02
C ASP A 42 6.41 12.07 10.58
N PHE A 43 7.19 11.55 9.62
CA PHE A 43 7.02 11.92 8.20
C PHE A 43 5.78 11.27 7.55
N LEU A 44 5.16 10.31 8.23
CA LEU A 44 3.89 9.70 7.84
C LEU A 44 2.66 10.47 8.39
N GLN A 45 2.89 11.51 9.19
CA GLN A 45 1.86 12.41 9.73
C GLN A 45 0.79 11.71 10.61
N LEU A 46 1.20 10.72 11.41
CA LEU A 46 0.30 10.03 12.34
C LEU A 46 -0.20 10.98 13.45
N GLY A 47 0.67 11.88 13.93
CA GLY A 47 0.31 12.90 14.93
C GLY A 47 -0.68 13.92 14.39
N ASP A 48 -0.59 14.29 13.11
CA ASP A 48 -1.57 15.18 12.47
C ASP A 48 -2.97 14.54 12.41
N LYS A 49 -3.03 13.24 12.09
CA LYS A 49 -4.28 12.50 12.13
C LYS A 49 -4.86 12.46 13.55
N LEU A 50 -4.04 12.16 14.56
CA LEU A 50 -4.45 12.15 15.96
C LEU A 50 -4.93 13.53 16.42
N TYR A 51 -4.26 14.60 16.02
CA TYR A 51 -4.67 15.98 16.31
C TYR A 51 -6.05 16.30 15.73
N ARG A 52 -6.31 15.91 14.48
CA ARG A 52 -7.57 16.20 13.80
C ARG A 52 -8.75 15.37 14.33
N GLU A 53 -8.53 14.10 14.65
CA GLU A 53 -9.59 13.19 15.07
C GLU A 53 -9.81 13.18 16.60
N HIS A 54 -8.76 13.42 17.39
CA HIS A 54 -8.77 13.35 18.86
C HIS A 54 -7.91 14.47 19.50
N PRO A 55 -8.29 15.75 19.35
CA PRO A 55 -7.50 16.89 19.80
C PRO A 55 -7.22 16.89 21.32
N GLU A 56 -8.12 16.32 22.12
CA GLU A 56 -7.96 16.16 23.57
C GLU A 56 -6.89 15.13 23.95
N VAL A 57 -6.71 14.08 23.15
CA VAL A 57 -5.63 13.11 23.33
C VAL A 57 -4.32 13.75 22.86
N TRP A 58 -4.34 14.39 21.69
CA TRP A 58 -3.18 15.13 21.18
C TRP A 58 -2.63 16.13 22.20
N GLY A 59 -3.50 16.90 22.86
CA GLY A 59 -3.13 17.87 23.89
C GLY A 59 -2.32 17.27 25.05
N LYS A 60 -2.45 15.97 25.31
CA LYS A 60 -1.74 15.26 26.39
C LYS A 60 -0.40 14.65 25.95
N VAL A 61 -0.22 14.41 24.66
CA VAL A 61 0.93 13.64 24.12
C VAL A 61 1.82 14.44 23.18
N LYS A 62 1.36 15.63 22.73
CA LYS A 62 2.05 16.44 21.72
C LYS A 62 3.49 16.83 22.10
N ASP A 63 3.73 17.07 23.38
CA ASP A 63 5.00 17.64 23.86
C ASP A 63 6.14 16.60 23.83
N ASP A 64 5.81 15.32 24.00
CA ASP A 64 6.74 14.19 23.93
C ASP A 64 6.36 13.18 22.82
N TRP A 65 5.57 13.61 21.83
CA TRP A 65 5.00 12.75 20.79
C TRP A 65 6.06 11.91 20.08
N ARG A 66 7.13 12.54 19.61
CA ARG A 66 8.16 11.87 18.80
C ARG A 66 9.02 10.91 19.61
N ASP A 67 9.32 11.27 20.85
CA ASP A 67 10.26 10.52 21.69
C ASP A 67 9.60 9.39 22.48
N THR A 68 8.39 9.62 23.00
CA THR A 68 7.69 8.68 23.87
C THR A 68 6.62 7.91 23.10
N TRP A 69 5.71 8.60 22.42
CA TRP A 69 4.45 8.00 21.97
C TRP A 69 4.55 7.36 20.60
N LEU A 70 5.11 8.04 19.61
CA LEU A 70 5.26 7.57 18.23
C LEU A 70 5.91 6.17 18.15
N PRO A 71 6.99 5.85 18.89
CA PRO A 71 7.58 4.51 18.87
C PRO A 71 6.66 3.39 19.39
N GLN A 72 5.64 3.73 20.18
CA GLN A 72 4.69 2.79 20.78
C GLN A 72 3.40 2.63 19.98
N VAL A 73 3.18 3.46 18.96
CA VAL A 73 1.96 3.41 18.15
C VAL A 73 1.88 2.10 17.39
N ALA A 74 0.85 1.29 17.69
CA ALA A 74 0.53 0.12 16.90
C ALA A 74 -0.19 0.52 15.61
N VAL A 75 0.37 0.14 14.46
CA VAL A 75 -0.22 0.43 13.13
C VAL A 75 -0.58 -0.87 12.43
N ASP A 76 -1.87 -1.04 12.12
CA ASP A 76 -2.34 -2.15 11.30
C ASP A 76 -2.39 -1.74 9.82
N VAL A 77 -1.63 -2.45 8.98
CA VAL A 77 -1.53 -2.16 7.54
C VAL A 77 -2.41 -3.12 6.74
N LYS A 78 -3.44 -2.54 6.10
CA LYS A 78 -4.32 -3.23 5.15
C LYS A 78 -4.12 -2.67 3.75
N VAL A 79 -3.74 -3.54 2.82
CA VAL A 79 -3.54 -3.19 1.41
C VAL A 79 -4.47 -4.03 0.57
N THR A 80 -5.17 -3.39 -0.36
CA THR A 80 -5.93 -4.05 -1.41
C THR A 80 -5.39 -3.58 -2.76
N SER A 81 -5.07 -4.51 -3.64
CA SER A 81 -4.56 -4.20 -4.98
C SER A 81 -5.49 -4.71 -6.06
N LYS A 82 -5.64 -3.91 -7.11
CA LYS A 82 -6.40 -4.30 -8.31
C LYS A 82 -5.60 -3.98 -9.55
N LEU A 83 -5.38 -4.97 -10.41
CA LEU A 83 -4.76 -4.81 -11.71
C LEU A 83 -5.82 -4.39 -12.72
N LYS A 84 -5.73 -3.14 -13.19
CA LYS A 84 -6.69 -2.60 -14.18
C LYS A 84 -6.35 -2.99 -15.62
N ARG A 85 -5.07 -3.22 -15.92
CA ARG A 85 -4.57 -3.53 -17.27
C ARG A 85 -3.35 -4.42 -17.16
N THR A 86 -3.21 -5.34 -18.09
CA THR A 86 -2.04 -6.22 -18.26
C THR A 86 -1.04 -5.67 -19.26
N GLY A 87 -1.45 -4.69 -20.08
CA GLY A 87 -0.68 -4.22 -21.23
C GLY A 87 -0.77 -5.15 -22.44
N LEU A 88 -1.47 -6.28 -22.33
CA LEU A 88 -1.74 -7.19 -23.45
C LEU A 88 -2.99 -6.72 -24.21
N ILE A 89 -2.95 -6.83 -25.54
CA ILE A 89 -4.14 -6.72 -26.39
C ILE A 89 -4.70 -8.13 -26.53
N ASP A 90 -5.76 -8.43 -25.80
CA ASP A 90 -6.41 -9.75 -25.82
C ASP A 90 -7.54 -9.80 -26.89
N ASP A 91 -8.26 -8.68 -27.06
CA ASP A 91 -9.30 -8.49 -28.08
C ASP A 91 -8.97 -7.26 -28.95
N PRO A 92 -8.20 -7.42 -30.05
CA PRO A 92 -7.89 -6.32 -30.94
C PRO A 92 -9.14 -5.88 -31.70
N LEU A 93 -9.35 -4.57 -31.80
CA LEU A 93 -10.40 -4.04 -32.67
C LEU A 93 -10.20 -4.54 -34.11
N PRO A 94 -11.23 -5.10 -34.76
CA PRO A 94 -11.10 -5.56 -36.13
C PRO A 94 -10.78 -4.38 -37.04
N ILE A 95 -9.73 -4.52 -37.84
CA ILE A 95 -9.41 -3.54 -38.88
C ILE A 95 -10.52 -3.63 -39.93
N ARG A 96 -11.35 -2.60 -40.04
CA ARG A 96 -12.21 -2.44 -41.21
C ARG A 96 -11.30 -2.12 -42.39
N ALA A 97 -11.10 -3.10 -43.27
CA ALA A 97 -10.55 -2.84 -44.59
C ALA A 97 -11.53 -1.93 -45.37
N PRO A 98 -11.01 -0.99 -46.19
CA PRO A 98 -11.84 -0.12 -47.04
C PRO A 98 -12.67 -0.92 -48.05
#